data_AF-A0A534ITK1-F1
#
_entry.id   AF-A0A534ITK1-F1
#
_cell.length_a   1.000
_cell.length_b   1.000
_cell.length_c   1.000
_cell.angle_alpha   90.00
_cell.angle_beta   90.00
_cell.angle_gamma   90.00
#
_symmetry.space_group_name_H-M   'P 1'
#
loop_
_entity.id
_entity.type
_entity.pdbx_description
1 polymer ?
#
loop_
_entity_poly.entity_id
_entity_poly.type
_entity_poly.pdbx_seq_one_letter_code
_entity_poly.pdbx_strand_id
1 'polypeptide(L)'
;MTSDPELYVLAERVGEKLKAAGRRLVTAESCTAGWVAKALTDVPGSSQWFECGYVTYSDAAKARDLGVAPRTLQSFGAVSEQTVREMA
;
A
#
# COMPACT_ATOMS: atom_id res chain seq x y z
N MET A 1 -5.83 12.29 16.08
CA MET A 1 -4.89 11.20 15.74
C MET A 1 -5.67 9.92 15.84
N THR A 2 -5.66 9.08 14.81
CA THR A 2 -6.31 7.77 14.83
C THR A 2 -5.53 6.84 15.77
N SER A 3 -6.23 6.12 16.62
CA SER A 3 -5.65 5.17 17.57
C SER A 3 -5.49 3.77 16.95
N ASP A 4 -4.62 2.93 17.52
CA ASP A 4 -4.42 1.55 17.07
C ASP A 4 -5.73 0.72 17.01
N PRO A 5 -6.65 0.81 18.01
CA PRO A 5 -7.95 0.14 17.91
C PRO A 5 -8.80 0.61 16.72
N GLU A 6 -8.78 1.90 16.39
CA GLU A 6 -9.52 2.42 15.25
C GLU A 6 -8.93 1.93 13.92
N LEU A 7 -7.60 1.83 13.81
CA LEU A 7 -6.94 1.24 12.64
C LEU A 7 -7.30 -0.24 12.46
N TYR A 8 -7.34 -1.00 13.57
CA TYR A 8 -7.74 -2.40 13.53
C TYR A 8 -9.18 -2.57 13.00
N VAL A 9 -10.13 -1.77 13.51
CA VAL A 9 -11.53 -1.80 13.02
C VAL A 9 -11.63 -1.45 11.53
N LEU A 10 -10.82 -0.50 11.05
CA LEU A 10 -10.78 -0.17 9.62
C LEU A 10 -10.19 -1.31 8.78
N ALA A 11 -9.13 -1.95 9.25
CA ALA A 11 -8.50 -3.09 8.59
C ALA A 11 -9.46 -4.30 8.50
N GLU A 12 -10.20 -4.60 9.56
CA GLU A 12 -11.23 -5.65 9.55
C GLU A 12 -12.29 -5.39 8.47
N ARG A 13 -12.81 -4.16 8.40
CA ARG A 13 -13.81 -3.76 7.40
C ARG A 13 -13.28 -3.86 5.96
N VAL A 14 -12.00 -3.57 5.74
CA VAL A 14 -11.35 -3.77 4.43
C VAL A 14 -11.31 -5.26 4.09
N GLY A 15 -10.86 -6.09 5.03
CA GLY A 15 -10.78 -7.54 4.86
C GLY A 15 -12.14 -8.19 4.59
N GLU A 16 -13.19 -7.79 5.30
CA GLU A 16 -14.57 -8.25 5.06
C GLU A 16 -15.04 -7.94 3.64
N LYS A 17 -14.82 -6.72 3.16
CA LYS A 17 -15.20 -6.31 1.81
C LYS A 17 -14.43 -7.06 0.73
N LEU A 18 -13.13 -7.26 0.92
CA LEU A 18 -12.29 -8.00 -0.04
C LEU A 18 -12.69 -9.47 -0.13
N LYS A 19 -12.91 -10.12 1.02
CA LYS A 19 -13.42 -11.50 1.09
C LYS A 19 -14.77 -11.63 0.39
N ALA A 20 -15.73 -10.74 0.68
CA ALA A 20 -17.04 -10.74 0.05
C ALA A 20 -16.97 -10.55 -1.48
N ALA A 21 -15.98 -9.78 -1.96
CA ALA A 21 -15.76 -9.54 -3.38
C ALA A 21 -14.87 -10.60 -4.07
N GLY A 22 -14.32 -11.57 -3.33
CA GLY A 22 -13.34 -12.53 -3.86
C GLY A 22 -12.06 -11.88 -4.40
N ARG A 23 -11.64 -10.75 -3.82
CA ARG A 23 -10.48 -9.96 -4.27
C ARG A 23 -9.33 -10.04 -3.27
N ARG A 24 -8.12 -9.81 -3.79
CA ARG A 24 -6.89 -9.68 -3.00
C ARG A 24 -6.38 -8.23 -3.08
N LEU A 25 -5.64 -7.83 -2.06
CA LEU A 25 -5.04 -6.51 -1.91
C LEU A 25 -3.51 -6.60 -1.93
N VAL A 26 -2.89 -5.66 -2.60
CA VAL A 26 -1.46 -5.38 -2.59
C VAL A 26 -1.28 -3.93 -2.15
N THR A 27 -0.23 -3.62 -1.37
CA THR A 27 0.13 -2.24 -1.03
C THR A 27 1.47 -1.84 -1.65
N ALA A 28 1.59 -0.58 -2.03
CA ALA A 28 2.86 0.08 -2.36
C ALA A 28 3.02 1.30 -1.46
N GLU A 29 4.05 1.29 -0.62
CA GLU A 29 4.27 2.26 0.45
C GLU A 29 5.62 2.98 0.28
N SER A 30 5.64 4.28 0.59
CA SER A 30 6.87 5.08 0.63
C SER A 30 7.08 5.66 2.04
N CYS A 31 6.35 6.71 2.42
CA CYS A 31 6.53 7.39 3.71
C CYS A 31 5.99 6.61 4.93
N THR A 32 5.02 5.71 4.72
CA THR A 32 4.47 4.85 5.78
C THR A 32 5.32 3.62 6.07
N ALA A 33 6.30 3.31 5.21
CA ALA A 33 7.33 2.30 5.42
C ALA A 33 6.81 0.90 5.84
N GLY A 34 5.64 0.49 5.34
CA GLY A 34 5.05 -0.83 5.65
C GLY A 34 4.01 -0.80 6.77
N TRP A 35 3.73 0.37 7.37
CA TRP A 35 2.78 0.46 8.48
C TRP A 35 1.34 0.19 8.03
N VAL A 36 0.99 0.51 6.77
CA VAL A 36 -0.33 0.15 6.21
C VAL A 36 -0.44 -1.36 6.06
N ALA A 37 0.58 -2.00 5.46
CA ALA A 37 0.63 -3.46 5.37
C ALA A 37 0.54 -4.12 6.74
N LYS A 38 1.32 -3.64 7.73
CA LYS A 38 1.28 -4.13 9.11
C LYS A 38 -0.14 -4.07 9.68
N ALA A 39 -0.80 -2.91 9.62
CA ALA A 39 -2.14 -2.73 10.17
C ALA A 39 -3.18 -3.65 9.50
N LEU A 40 -3.06 -3.88 8.19
CA LEU A 40 -3.91 -4.83 7.47
C LEU A 40 -3.63 -6.28 7.88
N THR A 41 -2.36 -6.64 8.05
CA THR A 41 -1.94 -8.01 8.37
C THR A 41 -2.12 -8.39 9.83
N ASP A 42 -2.29 -7.43 10.75
CA ASP A 42 -2.63 -7.68 12.15
C ASP A 42 -3.99 -8.38 12.31
N VAL A 43 -4.88 -8.24 11.31
CA VAL A 43 -6.19 -8.91 11.30
C VAL A 43 -6.00 -10.42 11.07
N PRO A 44 -6.46 -11.29 11.99
CA PRO A 44 -6.39 -12.73 11.79
C PRO A 44 -7.08 -13.19 10.50
N GLY A 45 -6.41 -14.06 9.74
CA GLY A 45 -6.91 -14.52 8.44
C GLY A 45 -6.68 -13.53 7.28
N SER A 46 -5.91 -12.46 7.50
CA SER A 46 -5.48 -11.52 6.46
C SER A 46 -4.83 -12.20 5.24
N SER A 47 -4.17 -13.35 5.42
CA SER A 47 -3.59 -14.14 4.32
C SER A 47 -4.59 -14.57 3.24
N GLN A 48 -5.90 -14.58 3.52
CA GLN A 48 -6.93 -14.90 2.53
C GLN A 48 -7.18 -13.77 1.52
N TRP A 49 -6.84 -12.53 1.87
CA TRP A 49 -7.19 -11.33 1.09
C TRP A 49 -6.07 -10.30 0.96
N PHE A 50 -4.95 -10.45 1.67
CA PHE A 50 -3.73 -9.68 1.50
C PHE A 50 -2.67 -10.54 0.81
N GLU A 51 -2.07 -10.03 -0.27
CA GLU A 51 -1.04 -10.75 -1.04
C GLU A 51 0.35 -10.33 -0.61
N CYS A 52 0.71 -9.07 -0.83
CA CYS A 52 2.04 -8.55 -0.55
C CYS A 52 2.03 -7.04 -0.33
N GLY A 53 3.11 -6.53 0.25
CA GLY A 53 3.38 -5.11 0.39
C GLY A 53 4.76 -4.76 -0.13
N TYR A 54 4.84 -3.69 -0.91
CA TYR A 54 6.09 -3.11 -1.40
C TYR A 54 6.43 -1.87 -0.59
N VAL A 55 7.67 -1.76 -0.13
CA VAL A 55 8.19 -0.54 0.52
C VAL A 55 9.28 0.05 -0.38
N THR A 56 8.94 1.11 -1.11
CA THR A 56 9.80 1.74 -2.13
C THR A 56 10.08 3.20 -1.79
N TYR A 57 10.93 3.42 -0.79
CA TYR A 57 11.22 4.77 -0.27
C TYR A 57 11.96 5.66 -1.29
N SER A 58 12.98 5.13 -1.95
CA SER A 58 13.77 5.90 -2.92
C SER A 58 13.13 5.92 -4.32
N ASP A 59 13.42 6.96 -5.08
CA ASP A 59 13.04 7.09 -6.50
C ASP A 59 13.53 5.90 -7.33
N ALA A 60 14.75 5.45 -7.05
CA ALA A 60 15.32 4.26 -7.69
C ALA A 60 14.52 2.99 -7.38
N ALA A 61 14.03 2.82 -6.14
CA ALA A 61 13.19 1.67 -5.79
C ALA A 61 11.82 1.76 -6.46
N LYS A 62 11.20 2.94 -6.52
CA LYS A 62 9.93 3.16 -7.24
C LYS A 62 10.06 2.76 -8.72
N ALA A 63 11.14 3.19 -9.37
CA ALA A 63 11.39 2.87 -10.77
C ALA A 63 11.71 1.39 -11.00
N ARG A 64 12.57 0.80 -10.17
CA ARG A 64 13.02 -0.60 -10.32
C ARG A 64 11.91 -1.61 -10.00
N ASP A 65 11.19 -1.41 -8.90
CA ASP A 65 10.31 -2.43 -8.34
C ASP A 65 8.85 -2.26 -8.78
N LEU A 66 8.42 -1.01 -9.05
CA LEU A 66 7.04 -0.69 -9.42
C LEU A 66 6.92 -0.09 -10.83
N GLY A 67 8.04 0.07 -11.55
CA GLY A 67 8.02 0.54 -12.94
C GLY A 67 7.71 2.03 -13.11
N VAL A 68 7.77 2.83 -12.04
CA VAL A 68 7.55 4.28 -12.12
C VAL A 68 8.56 4.90 -13.10
N ALA A 69 8.06 5.65 -14.07
CA ALA A 69 8.87 6.23 -15.12
C ALA A 69 9.83 7.29 -14.52
N PRO A 70 11.13 7.26 -14.87
CA PRO A 70 12.08 8.29 -14.42
C PRO A 70 11.65 9.71 -14.80
N ARG A 71 10.96 9.87 -15.94
CA ARG A 71 10.42 11.17 -16.37
C ARG A 71 9.32 11.68 -15.43
N THR A 72 8.47 10.81 -14.91
CA THR A 72 7.42 11.18 -13.96
C THR A 72 8.03 11.70 -12.66
N LEU A 73 9.02 10.98 -12.12
CA LEU A 73 9.76 11.41 -10.94
C LEU A 73 10.50 12.74 -11.18
N GLN A 74 11.11 12.93 -12.35
CA GLN A 74 11.82 14.17 -12.67
C GLN A 74 10.89 15.37 -12.85
N SER A 75 9.71 15.19 -13.45
CA SER A 75 8.77 16.28 -13.74
C SER A 75 7.85 16.63 -12.57
N PHE A 76 7.44 15.65 -11.77
CA PHE A 76 6.43 15.82 -10.72
C PHE A 76 6.93 15.51 -9.31
N GLY A 77 8.10 14.86 -9.18
CA GLY A 77 8.63 14.41 -7.91
C GLY A 77 7.92 13.16 -7.36
N ALA A 78 8.52 12.57 -6.32
CA ALA A 78 8.02 11.36 -5.68
C ALA A 78 6.68 11.55 -4.93
N VAL A 79 6.40 12.77 -4.46
CA VAL A 79 5.16 13.12 -3.75
C VAL A 79 4.23 13.84 -4.71
N SER A 80 3.62 13.05 -5.61
CA SER A 80 2.70 13.57 -6.62
C SER A 80 1.62 12.53 -6.97
N GLU A 81 0.51 13.00 -7.51
CA GLU A 81 -0.57 12.13 -7.97
C GLU A 81 -0.10 11.22 -9.12
N GLN A 82 0.76 11.74 -9.99
CA GLN A 82 1.32 11.03 -11.13
C GLN A 82 2.18 9.84 -10.66
N THR A 83 3.07 10.07 -9.69
CA THR A 83 3.91 9.01 -9.13
C THR A 83 3.07 7.93 -8.45
N VAL A 84 2.06 8.29 -7.65
CA VAL A 84 1.24 7.27 -6.97
C VAL A 84 0.35 6.49 -7.93
N ARG A 85 -0.08 7.09 -9.04
CA ARG A 85 -0.80 6.39 -10.12
C ARG A 85 0.07 5.38 -10.87
N GLU A 86 1.37 5.64 -10.99
CA GLU A 86 2.30 4.67 -11.59
C GLU A 86 2.75 3.59 -10.60
N MET A 87 2.68 3.85 -9.29
CA MET A 87 2.95 2.84 -8.26
C MET A 87 1.84 1.78 -8.12
N ALA A 88 0.63 2.02 -8.65
CA ALA A 88 -0.59 1.27 -8.33
C ALA A 88 -1.35 0.73 -9.56
#